data_AF-A0A024QI93-F1
#
_entry.id   AF-A0A024QI93-F1
#
_cell.length_a   1.000
_cell.length_b   1.000
_cell.length_c   1.000
_cell.angle_alpha   90.00
_cell.angle_beta   90.00
_cell.angle_gamma   90.00
#
_symmetry.space_group_name_H-M   'P 1'
#
loop_
_entity.id
_entity.type
_entity.pdbx_description
1 polymer ?
#
loop_
_entity_poly.entity_id
_entity_poly.type
_entity_poly.pdbx_seq_one_letter_code
_entity_poly.pdbx_strand_id
1 'polypeptide(L)'
;MVLHRLLLEDINEWERICEKLNEQNNNLKVPLENNTTTLHQFNMDLSDLFTEVNYYFGKARRNKDAISRIIENVLKDLYKGQNDLARKAAGIQLAQRYPVPDTAKPYYPEDFVNLFELEDQINAYYYALDAALKSLNHKASAKITNNSILNIERSLLPSS
;
A
#
# COMPACT_ATOMS: atom_id res chain seq x y z
N MET A 1 -5.29 -17.25 -13.11
CA MET A 1 -6.01 -16.81 -11.88
C MET A 1 -5.42 -15.55 -11.25
N VAL A 2 -4.11 -15.44 -11.00
CA VAL A 2 -3.52 -14.25 -10.33
C VAL A 2 -3.57 -12.99 -11.21
N LEU A 3 -3.13 -13.05 -12.47
CA LEU A 3 -3.22 -11.90 -13.38
C LEU A 3 -4.67 -11.44 -13.59
N HIS A 4 -5.60 -12.38 -13.76
CA HIS A 4 -7.02 -12.07 -13.86
C HIS A 4 -7.51 -11.23 -12.67
N ARG A 5 -7.18 -11.61 -11.42
CA ARG A 5 -7.52 -10.80 -10.24
C ARG A 5 -6.94 -9.39 -10.31
N LEU A 6 -5.68 -9.25 -10.74
CA LEU A 6 -5.01 -7.94 -10.83
C LEU A 6 -5.68 -7.03 -11.87
N LEU A 7 -6.09 -7.59 -13.01
CA LEU A 7 -6.79 -6.84 -14.07
C LEU A 7 -8.22 -6.45 -13.70
N LEU A 8 -8.79 -7.08 -12.67
CA LEU A 8 -10.10 -6.72 -12.12
C LEU A 8 -10.03 -5.70 -10.98
N GLU A 9 -8.83 -5.29 -10.56
CA GLU A 9 -8.70 -4.21 -9.59
C GLU A 9 -9.10 -2.89 -10.27
N ASP A 10 -10.01 -2.15 -9.63
CA ASP A 10 -10.41 -0.83 -10.10
C ASP A 10 -9.36 0.21 -9.69
N ILE A 11 -8.64 0.74 -10.68
CA ILE A 11 -7.59 1.73 -10.52
C ILE A 11 -8.14 3.01 -9.87
N ASN A 12 -9.30 3.49 -10.31
CA ASN A 12 -9.90 4.72 -9.78
C ASN A 12 -10.30 4.54 -8.31
N GLU A 13 -10.78 3.34 -7.95
CA GLU A 13 -11.12 3.03 -6.57
C GLU A 13 -9.88 2.98 -5.68
N TRP A 14 -8.76 2.43 -6.16
CA TRP A 14 -7.48 2.45 -5.44
C TRP A 14 -6.96 3.86 -5.22
N GLU A 15 -6.97 4.71 -6.24
CA GLU A 15 -6.59 6.12 -6.12
C GLU A 15 -7.45 6.82 -5.06
N ARG A 16 -8.78 6.67 -5.14
CA ARG A 16 -9.71 7.24 -4.17
C ARG A 16 -9.47 6.75 -2.74
N ILE A 17 -9.19 5.46 -2.55
CA ILE A 17 -8.86 4.88 -1.24
C ILE A 17 -7.56 5.48 -0.71
N CYS A 18 -6.50 5.53 -1.52
CA CYS A 18 -5.22 6.09 -1.11
C CYS A 18 -5.34 7.57 -0.75
N GLU A 19 -6.06 8.36 -1.54
CA GLU A 19 -6.32 9.78 -1.26
C GLU A 19 -7.08 9.97 0.04
N LYS A 20 -8.21 9.27 0.22
CA LYS A 20 -9.04 9.33 1.44
C LYS A 20 -8.22 9.01 2.68
N LEU A 21 -7.48 7.90 2.66
CA LEU A 21 -6.70 7.45 3.82
C LEU A 21 -5.56 8.42 4.13
N ASN A 22 -4.93 8.99 3.09
CA ASN A 22 -3.89 9.99 3.27
C ASN A 22 -4.45 11.31 3.83
N GLU A 23 -5.62 11.74 3.37
CA GLU A 23 -6.32 12.90 3.92
C GLU A 23 -6.68 12.69 5.40
N GLN A 24 -7.29 11.55 5.73
CA GLN A 24 -7.61 11.19 7.12
C GLN A 24 -6.35 11.15 7.99
N ASN A 25 -5.27 10.56 7.48
CA ASN A 25 -3.99 10.61 8.17
C ASN A 25 -3.54 12.06 8.37
N ASN A 26 -3.53 12.90 7.34
CA ASN A 26 -3.13 14.29 7.48
C ASN A 26 -3.98 15.07 8.50
N ASN A 27 -5.28 14.78 8.57
CA ASN A 27 -6.21 15.41 9.51
C ASN A 27 -6.03 14.90 10.95
N LEU A 28 -5.59 13.66 11.15
CA LEU A 28 -5.27 13.11 12.47
C LEU A 28 -3.99 13.74 13.01
N LYS A 29 -4.12 14.85 13.76
CA LYS A 29 -2.99 15.52 14.41
C LYS A 29 -2.80 15.00 15.84
N VAL A 30 -1.55 14.94 16.29
CA VAL A 30 -1.23 14.71 17.70
C VAL A 30 -1.78 15.90 18.50
N PRO A 31 -2.59 15.68 19.56
CA PRO A 31 -3.14 16.77 20.35
C PRO A 31 -2.03 17.64 20.98
N LEU A 32 -2.25 18.96 20.97
CA LEU A 32 -1.37 19.92 21.65
C LEU A 32 -1.62 19.92 23.17
N GLU A 33 -2.89 19.78 23.57
CA GLU A 33 -3.29 19.68 24.97
C GLU A 33 -3.42 18.22 25.38
N ASN A 34 -2.60 17.82 26.34
CA ASN A 34 -2.55 16.48 26.88
C ASN A 34 -3.52 16.36 28.06
N ASN A 35 -4.77 15.96 27.78
CA ASN A 35 -5.72 15.57 28.82
C ASN A 35 -6.31 14.19 28.51
N THR A 36 -6.97 13.56 29.50
CA THR A 36 -7.45 12.17 29.36
C THR A 36 -8.44 12.01 28.22
N THR A 37 -9.31 12.99 27.99
CA THR A 37 -10.33 12.93 26.92
C THR A 37 -9.71 13.08 25.55
N THR A 38 -8.84 14.08 25.35
CA THR A 38 -8.19 14.34 24.05
C THR A 38 -7.30 13.18 23.62
N LEU A 39 -6.58 12.58 24.57
CA LEU A 39 -5.76 11.41 24.29
C LEU A 39 -6.58 10.15 24.03
N HIS A 40 -7.68 9.95 24.74
CA HIS A 40 -8.56 8.81 24.49
C HIS A 40 -9.17 8.87 23.08
N GLN A 41 -9.71 10.03 22.69
CA GLN A 41 -10.26 10.22 21.35
C GLN A 41 -9.20 9.99 20.26
N PHE A 42 -8.04 10.64 20.41
CA PHE A 42 -6.92 10.43 19.49
C PHE A 42 -6.50 8.95 19.39
N ASN A 43 -6.55 8.19 20.48
CA ASN A 43 -6.22 6.78 20.47
C ASN A 43 -7.22 5.94 19.69
N MET A 44 -8.51 6.23 19.81
CA MET A 44 -9.54 5.54 19.05
C MET A 44 -9.36 5.83 17.56
N ASP A 45 -9.27 7.12 17.20
CA ASP A 45 -9.13 7.56 15.81
C ASP A 45 -7.86 7.00 15.16
N LEU A 46 -6.74 7.02 15.89
CA LEU A 46 -5.47 6.44 15.44
C LEU A 46 -5.59 4.93 15.25
N SER A 47 -6.22 4.21 16.17
CA SER A 47 -6.36 2.75 16.09
C SER A 47 -7.23 2.32 14.91
N ASP A 48 -8.35 3.01 14.71
CA ASP A 48 -9.29 2.73 13.62
C ASP A 48 -8.63 3.00 12.26
N LEU A 49 -8.02 4.17 12.11
CA LEU A 49 -7.33 4.54 10.87
C LEU A 49 -6.13 3.63 10.61
N PHE A 50 -5.34 3.29 11.63
CA PHE A 50 -4.21 2.37 11.48
C PHE A 50 -4.66 1.00 10.99
N THR A 51 -5.78 0.49 11.52
CA THR A 51 -6.34 -0.80 11.12
C THR A 51 -6.82 -0.78 9.67
N GLU A 52 -7.52 0.27 9.25
CA GLU A 52 -7.98 0.45 7.86
C GLU A 52 -6.79 0.56 6.89
N VAL A 53 -5.82 1.42 7.18
CA VAL A 53 -4.62 1.56 6.33
C VAL A 53 -3.83 0.25 6.25
N ASN A 54 -3.66 -0.46 7.37
CA ASN A 54 -2.92 -1.72 7.38
C ASN A 54 -3.62 -2.82 6.57
N TYR A 55 -4.95 -2.86 6.58
CA TYR A 55 -5.73 -3.77 5.73
C TYR A 55 -5.46 -3.52 4.24
N TYR A 56 -5.58 -2.27 3.79
CA TYR A 56 -5.34 -1.91 2.38
C TYR A 56 -3.87 -2.08 2.00
N PHE A 57 -2.94 -1.75 2.89
CA PHE A 57 -1.52 -2.01 2.68
C PHE A 57 -1.23 -3.49 2.47
N GLY A 58 -1.82 -4.37 3.27
CA GLY A 58 -1.72 -5.82 3.09
C GLY A 58 -2.24 -6.29 1.73
N LYS A 59 -3.35 -5.71 1.26
CA LYS A 59 -3.89 -5.98 -0.08
C LYS A 59 -2.94 -5.48 -1.19
N ALA A 60 -2.45 -4.24 -1.09
CA ALA A 60 -1.52 -3.65 -2.05
C ALA A 60 -0.20 -4.44 -2.11
N ARG A 61 0.36 -4.85 -0.97
CA ARG A 61 1.55 -5.69 -0.90
C ARG A 61 1.37 -7.02 -1.60
N ARG A 62 0.24 -7.70 -1.40
CA ARG A 62 -0.07 -8.96 -2.11
C ARG A 62 -0.18 -8.76 -3.61
N ASN A 63 -0.70 -7.62 -4.07
CA ASN A 63 -0.79 -7.29 -5.48
C ASN A 63 0.59 -6.99 -6.07
N LYS A 64 1.41 -6.21 -5.36
CA LYS A 64 2.81 -5.93 -5.70
C LYS A 64 3.64 -7.22 -5.84
N ASP A 65 3.59 -8.08 -4.83
CA ASP A 65 4.35 -9.34 -4.86
C ASP A 65 3.85 -10.27 -5.99
N ALA A 66 2.55 -10.22 -6.31
CA ALA A 66 1.97 -10.98 -7.41
C ALA A 66 2.43 -10.50 -8.78
N ILE A 67 2.40 -9.19 -9.05
CA ILE A 67 2.81 -8.64 -10.36
C ILE A 67 4.31 -8.81 -10.58
N SER A 68 5.15 -8.53 -9.57
CA SER A 68 6.60 -8.73 -9.70
C SER A 68 6.96 -10.20 -9.96
N ARG A 69 6.24 -11.16 -9.36
CA ARG A 69 6.42 -12.59 -9.65
C ARG A 69 6.00 -12.96 -11.08
N ILE A 70 4.91 -12.38 -11.59
CA ILE A 70 4.48 -12.62 -12.98
C ILE A 70 5.56 -12.11 -13.93
N ILE A 71 6.02 -10.87 -13.77
CA ILE A 71 7.08 -10.29 -14.60
C ILE A 71 8.35 -11.14 -14.52
N GLU A 72 8.78 -11.52 -13.32
CA GLU A 72 9.97 -12.35 -13.14
C GLU A 72 9.86 -13.69 -13.88
N ASN A 73 8.70 -14.36 -13.81
CA ASN A 73 8.47 -15.60 -14.53
C ASN A 73 8.50 -15.41 -16.05
N VAL A 74 7.85 -14.36 -16.57
CA VAL A 74 7.84 -14.03 -18.00
C VAL A 74 9.24 -13.77 -18.52
N LEU A 75 10.06 -13.03 -17.76
CA LEU A 75 11.44 -12.77 -18.12
C LEU A 75 12.30 -14.05 -18.04
N LYS A 76 12.06 -14.91 -17.04
CA LYS A 76 12.82 -16.16 -16.84
C LYS A 76 12.53 -17.24 -17.87
N ASP A 77 11.28 -17.39 -18.30
CA ASP A 77 10.89 -18.42 -19.26
C ASP A 77 11.60 -18.26 -20.62
N LEU A 78 12.07 -17.05 -20.94
CA LEU A 78 12.81 -16.75 -22.16
C LEU A 78 14.34 -16.85 -21.98
N TYR A 79 14.87 -17.19 -20.80
CA TYR A 79 16.32 -17.32 -20.54
C TYR A 79 16.94 -18.71 -20.79
N LYS A 80 16.28 -19.63 -21.52
CA LYS A 80 16.88 -20.91 -21.95
C LYS A 80 17.24 -20.90 -23.46
N GLY A 81 18.54 -20.82 -23.81
CA GLY A 81 19.01 -20.68 -25.20
C GLY A 81 20.44 -20.10 -25.33
N GLN A 82 20.98 -19.96 -26.55
CA GLN A 82 22.38 -19.53 -26.78
C GLN A 82 22.59 -18.00 -26.96
N ASN A 83 21.54 -17.18 -27.12
CA ASN A 83 21.67 -15.73 -27.37
C ASN A 83 20.98 -14.89 -26.28
N ASP A 84 21.71 -14.49 -25.23
CA ASP A 84 21.17 -13.78 -24.06
C ASP A 84 20.53 -12.42 -24.39
N LEU A 85 21.13 -11.62 -25.28
CA LEU A 85 20.65 -10.26 -25.59
C LEU A 85 19.31 -10.27 -26.33
N ALA A 86 19.19 -11.10 -27.37
CA ALA A 86 17.93 -11.25 -28.11
C ALA A 86 16.79 -11.77 -27.22
N ARG A 87 17.12 -12.63 -26.23
CA ARG A 87 16.15 -13.20 -25.29
C ARG A 87 15.69 -12.19 -24.24
N LYS A 88 16.59 -11.36 -23.72
CA LYS A 88 16.22 -10.20 -22.86
C LYS A 88 15.25 -9.28 -23.59
N ALA A 89 15.55 -8.92 -24.84
CA ALA A 89 14.68 -8.07 -25.64
C ALA A 89 13.31 -8.73 -25.91
N ALA A 90 13.27 -10.02 -26.25
CA ALA A 90 12.03 -10.75 -26.45
C ALA A 90 11.18 -10.84 -25.16
N GLY A 91 11.80 -11.03 -24.00
CA GLY A 91 11.09 -11.06 -22.71
C GLY A 91 10.48 -9.72 -22.33
N ILE A 92 11.21 -8.63 -22.58
CA ILE A 92 10.68 -7.28 -22.38
C ILE A 92 9.51 -7.02 -23.32
N GLN A 93 9.63 -7.37 -24.61
CA GLN A 93 8.55 -7.20 -25.58
C GLN A 93 7.31 -8.03 -25.22
N LEU A 94 7.50 -9.27 -24.76
CA LEU A 94 6.40 -10.11 -24.30
C LEU A 94 5.72 -9.55 -23.05
N ALA A 95 6.49 -9.03 -22.09
CA ALA A 95 5.94 -8.41 -20.88
C ALA A 95 5.19 -7.11 -21.18
N GLN A 96 5.60 -6.35 -22.20
CA GLN A 96 4.91 -5.15 -22.66
C GLN A 96 3.60 -5.44 -23.42
N ARG A 97 3.46 -6.63 -24.00
CA ARG A 97 2.27 -7.08 -24.74
C ARG A 97 1.82 -8.43 -24.23
N TYR A 98 1.66 -8.55 -22.92
CA TYR A 98 1.32 -9.83 -22.32
C TYR A 98 -0.15 -10.14 -22.60
N PRO A 99 -0.50 -11.34 -23.10
CA PRO A 99 -1.87 -11.64 -23.48
C PRO A 99 -2.80 -11.64 -22.26
N VAL A 100 -3.92 -10.96 -22.39
CA VAL A 100 -4.96 -10.94 -21.36
C VAL A 100 -5.61 -12.33 -21.30
N PRO A 101 -5.71 -12.95 -20.11
CA PRO A 101 -6.31 -14.26 -19.98
C PRO A 101 -7.79 -14.21 -20.36
N ASP A 102 -8.31 -15.26 -20.99
CA ASP A 102 -9.69 -15.31 -21.47
C ASP A 102 -10.73 -15.05 -20.36
N THR A 103 -10.41 -15.41 -19.13
CA THR A 103 -11.27 -15.14 -17.97
C THR A 103 -11.43 -13.65 -17.66
N ALA A 104 -10.46 -12.80 -18.05
CA ALA A 104 -10.48 -11.35 -17.81
C ALA A 104 -11.06 -10.55 -18.98
N LYS A 105 -11.07 -11.10 -20.21
CA LYS A 105 -11.57 -10.41 -21.41
C LYS A 105 -12.98 -9.83 -21.32
N PRO A 106 -13.96 -10.42 -20.58
CA PRO A 106 -15.27 -9.79 -20.43
C PRO A 106 -15.25 -8.47 -19.66
N TYR A 107 -14.19 -8.21 -18.88
CA TYR A 107 -14.06 -7.07 -17.98
C TYR A 107 -12.89 -6.16 -18.37
N TYR A 108 -12.01 -6.63 -19.25
CA TYR A 108 -10.84 -5.89 -19.73
C TYR A 108 -10.91 -5.84 -21.26
N PRO A 109 -11.10 -4.64 -21.84
CA PRO A 109 -11.44 -4.50 -23.26
C PRO A 109 -10.26 -4.76 -24.21
N GLU A 110 -9.03 -4.75 -23.71
CA GLU A 110 -7.83 -4.95 -24.53
C GLU A 110 -7.39 -6.42 -24.55
N ASP A 111 -6.79 -6.83 -25.68
CA ASP A 111 -6.24 -8.19 -25.85
C ASP A 111 -4.88 -8.39 -25.15
N PHE A 112 -4.20 -7.28 -24.83
CA PHE A 112 -2.87 -7.28 -24.25
C PHE A 112 -2.81 -6.30 -23.06
N VAL A 113 -1.90 -6.59 -22.13
CA VAL A 113 -1.59 -5.70 -21.01
C VAL A 113 -0.08 -5.50 -20.94
N ASN A 114 0.33 -4.26 -20.68
CA ASN A 114 1.70 -3.94 -20.33
C ASN A 114 1.91 -4.23 -18.84
N LEU A 115 2.63 -5.31 -18.53
CA LEU A 115 2.87 -5.72 -17.14
C LEU A 115 3.68 -4.71 -16.35
N PHE A 116 4.56 -3.93 -17.00
CA PHE A 116 5.38 -2.92 -16.32
C PHE A 116 4.54 -1.70 -15.91
N GLU A 117 3.60 -1.28 -16.75
CA GLU A 117 2.66 -0.20 -16.40
C GLU A 117 1.74 -0.64 -15.25
N LEU A 118 1.24 -1.87 -15.29
CA LEU A 118 0.45 -2.43 -14.21
C LEU A 118 1.26 -2.55 -12.90
N GLU A 119 2.54 -2.92 -12.99
CA GLU A 119 3.44 -2.95 -11.83
C GLU A 119 3.67 -1.54 -11.26
N ASP A 120 3.90 -0.55 -12.10
CA ASP A 120 4.10 0.84 -11.67
C ASP A 120 2.89 1.39 -10.91
N GLN A 121 1.68 1.17 -11.45
CA GLN A 121 0.41 1.54 -10.80
C GLN A 121 0.25 0.87 -9.44
N ILE A 122 0.46 -0.45 -9.36
CA ILE A 122 0.34 -1.20 -8.10
C ILE A 122 1.40 -0.74 -7.09
N ASN A 123 2.63 -0.46 -7.56
CA ASN A 123 3.70 0.07 -6.73
C ASN A 123 3.35 1.44 -6.16
N ALA A 124 2.72 2.32 -6.94
CA ALA A 124 2.27 3.62 -6.46
C ALA A 124 1.35 3.48 -5.25
N TYR A 125 0.34 2.60 -5.30
CA TYR A 125 -0.56 2.34 -4.18
C TYR A 125 0.17 1.76 -2.96
N TYR A 126 1.06 0.80 -3.20
CA TYR A 126 1.86 0.19 -2.14
C TYR A 126 2.69 1.25 -1.39
N TYR A 127 3.40 2.11 -2.13
CA TYR A 127 4.27 3.12 -1.53
C TYR A 127 3.47 4.26 -0.87
N ALA A 128 2.31 4.63 -1.42
CA ALA A 128 1.42 5.59 -0.78
C ALA A 128 0.94 5.09 0.59
N LEU A 129 0.52 3.82 0.68
CA LEU A 129 0.04 3.22 1.93
C LEU A 129 1.18 2.94 2.92
N ASP A 130 2.38 2.56 2.44
CA ASP A 130 3.58 2.42 3.28
C ASP A 130 3.95 3.77 3.93
N ALA A 131 3.91 4.86 3.16
CA ALA A 131 4.15 6.21 3.69
C ALA A 131 3.10 6.60 4.74
N ALA A 132 1.82 6.30 4.50
CA ALA A 132 0.75 6.54 5.46
C ALA A 132 0.97 5.74 6.77
N LEU A 133 1.31 4.44 6.69
CA LEU A 133 1.62 3.62 7.87
C LEU A 133 2.80 4.16 8.65
N LYS A 134 3.89 4.55 7.98
CA LYS A 134 5.05 5.17 8.63
C LYS A 134 4.65 6.45 9.36
N SER A 135 3.84 7.30 8.74
CA SER A 135 3.33 8.53 9.37
C SER A 135 2.48 8.22 10.61
N LEU A 136 1.56 7.26 10.53
CA LEU A 136 0.75 6.85 11.68
C LEU A 136 1.60 6.25 12.81
N ASN A 137 2.63 5.47 12.49
CA ASN A 137 3.58 4.96 13.49
C ASN A 137 4.32 6.10 14.21
N HIS A 138 4.77 7.14 13.49
CA HIS A 138 5.38 8.31 14.14
C HIS A 138 4.41 9.00 15.11
N LYS A 139 3.12 9.10 14.73
CA LYS A 139 2.07 9.66 15.59
C LYS A 139 1.79 8.79 16.81
N ALA A 140 1.83 7.47 16.66
CA ALA A 140 1.74 6.52 17.76
C ALA A 140 2.93 6.66 18.73
N SER A 141 4.14 6.85 18.21
CA SER A 141 5.33 7.12 19.04
C SER A 141 5.21 8.45 19.80
N ALA A 142 4.78 9.52 19.14
CA ALA A 142 4.56 10.81 19.79
C ALA A 142 3.53 10.73 20.94
N LYS A 143 2.47 9.93 20.76
CA LYS A 143 1.51 9.61 21.82
C LYS A 143 2.17 8.96 23.04
N ILE A 144 3.08 8.00 22.84
CA ILE A 144 3.78 7.34 23.97
C ILE A 144 4.52 8.40 24.78
N THR A 145 5.25 9.29 24.11
CA THR A 145 5.95 10.42 24.75
C THR A 145 4.98 11.31 25.53
N ASN A 146 3.86 11.72 24.93
CA ASN A 146 2.87 12.58 25.59
C ASN A 146 2.24 11.92 26.84
N ASN A 147 1.91 10.62 26.77
CA ASN A 147 1.40 9.87 27.92
C ASN A 147 2.44 9.75 29.05
N SER A 148 3.71 9.54 28.70
CA SER A 148 4.80 9.50 29.68
C SER A 148 4.94 10.85 30.42
N ILE A 149 4.88 11.97 29.70
CA ILE A 149 4.93 13.32 30.29
C ILE A 149 3.77 13.53 31.27
N LEU A 150 2.54 13.21 30.86
CA LEU A 150 1.35 13.32 31.73
C LEU A 150 1.47 12.51 33.02
N ASN A 151 2.00 11.30 32.94
CA ASN A 151 2.20 10.46 34.12
C ASN A 151 3.23 11.06 35.07
N ILE A 152 4.31 11.66 34.52
CA ILE A 152 5.31 12.39 35.31
C ILE A 152 4.64 13.60 35.99
N GLU A 153 3.90 14.43 35.25
CA GLU A 153 3.18 15.59 35.79
C GLU A 153 2.22 15.19 36.93
N ARG A 154 1.45 14.11 36.76
CA ARG A 154 0.56 13.59 37.82
C ARG A 154 1.33 13.09 39.04
N SER A 155 2.49 12.48 38.85
CA SER A 155 3.34 12.01 39.97
C SER A 155 4.00 13.15 40.75
N LEU A 156 4.16 14.33 40.12
CA LEU A 156 4.74 15.52 40.73
C LEU A 156 3.70 16.36 41.50
N LEU A 157 2.40 16.16 41.25
CA LEU A 157 1.34 16.79 42.01
C LEU A 157 1.18 16.06 43.36
N PRO A 158 1.26 16.76 44.51
CA PRO A 158 1.10 16.12 45.81
C PRO A 158 -0.29 15.49 45.89
N SER A 159 -0.34 14.20 46.28
CA SER A 159 -1.57 13.48 46.56
C SER A 159 -2.33 14.22 47.67
N SER A 160 -3.38 14.94 47.27
CA SER A 160 -4.31 15.65 48.15
C SER A 160 -5.33 14.69 48.72
#